data_AF-A0A1J0N3U2-F1
#
_entry.id   AF-A0A1J0N3U2-F1
#
_cell.length_a   1.000
_cell.length_b   1.000
_cell.length_c   1.000
_cell.angle_alpha   90.00
_cell.angle_beta   90.00
_cell.angle_gamma   90.00
#
_symmetry.space_group_name_H-M   'P 1'
#
loop_
_entity.id
_entity.type
_entity.pdbx_description
1 polymer ?
#
loop_
_entity_poly.entity_id
_entity_poly.type
_entity_poly.pdbx_seq_one_letter_code
_entity_poly.pdbx_strand_id
1 'polypeptide(L)'
;EKTGLKEFLRTTKQSFDLSVKTQYKKNKDKHSIPIPLDVFYVFMNHNINSFIRQFEKGRHQALVSFTNAYNEAKLKFDKYKVEKSLNNQPRIFQIPGYTIPLFNIEASPSTVKMLPFGYVIPEEINTPSFTIWGSDFYVPSYTLVLPSLELPALPAPTSPLEFSLPEFKILSTPRNILIPALGNITYNFSFKSSVITLNTNAELYNQSDIVVHFLSSSSSVMDALQYKLEGTSSLTRKRGLKLATALSLNNEFVGGSHNSTISLTKKNMEASVTTIAKVQISTLNMN
;
A
#
# COMPACT_ATOMS: atom_id res chain seq x y z
N GLU A 1 -45.39 -41.34 9.97
CA GLU A 1 -44.24 -40.44 9.81
C GLU A 1 -43.11 -40.92 10.75
N LYS A 2 -42.07 -41.56 10.20
CA LYS A 2 -41.01 -42.26 10.97
C LYS A 2 -39.78 -41.38 11.28
N THR A 3 -39.86 -40.07 11.04
CA THR A 3 -38.69 -39.18 11.00
C THR A 3 -38.37 -38.48 12.32
N GLY A 4 -39.15 -38.67 13.39
CA GLY A 4 -38.92 -38.05 14.70
C GLY A 4 -39.11 -36.52 14.78
N LEU A 5 -39.38 -35.85 13.65
CA LEU A 5 -39.53 -34.38 13.58
C LEU A 5 -40.69 -33.83 14.45
N LYS A 6 -41.76 -34.61 14.62
CA LYS A 6 -42.97 -34.17 15.33
C LYS A 6 -42.74 -33.91 16.83
N GLU A 7 -41.83 -34.65 17.46
CA GLU A 7 -41.48 -34.41 18.88
C GLU A 7 -40.51 -33.24 19.03
N PHE A 8 -39.59 -33.06 18.07
CA PHE A 8 -38.59 -32.00 18.10
C PHE A 8 -39.18 -30.60 17.91
N LEU A 9 -40.16 -30.45 17.02
CA LEU A 9 -40.83 -29.17 16.75
C LEU A 9 -41.78 -28.70 17.88
N ARG A 10 -41.92 -29.45 18.98
CA ARG A 10 -42.77 -29.04 20.13
C ARG A 10 -42.18 -27.90 20.96
N THR A 11 -40.86 -27.68 20.92
CA THR A 11 -40.20 -26.65 21.74
C THR A 11 -39.67 -25.51 20.87
N THR A 12 -40.05 -24.27 21.17
CA THR A 12 -39.60 -23.06 20.44
C THR A 12 -38.17 -22.63 20.75
N LYS A 13 -37.52 -23.24 21.76
CA LYS A 13 -36.14 -22.96 22.15
C LYS A 13 -35.24 -24.13 21.76
N GLN A 14 -34.13 -23.82 21.09
CA GLN A 14 -33.09 -24.78 20.74
C GLN A 14 -31.74 -24.23 21.18
N SER A 15 -30.89 -25.11 21.71
CA SER A 15 -29.51 -24.80 22.10
C SER A 15 -28.55 -25.63 21.25
N PHE A 16 -27.38 -25.07 20.96
CA PHE A 16 -26.31 -25.78 20.28
C PHE A 16 -24.95 -25.39 20.87
N ASP A 17 -24.00 -26.32 20.78
CA ASP A 17 -22.60 -26.08 21.11
C ASP A 17 -21.81 -25.91 19.81
N LEU A 18 -20.97 -24.88 19.76
CA LEU A 18 -20.08 -24.60 18.64
C LEU A 18 -18.65 -24.41 19.14
N SER A 19 -17.71 -25.15 18.55
CA SER A 19 -16.29 -25.04 18.82
C SER A 19 -15.51 -24.92 17.52
N VAL A 20 -14.63 -23.92 17.45
CA VAL A 20 -13.72 -23.68 16.32
C VAL A 20 -12.33 -23.46 16.87
N LYS A 21 -11.37 -24.28 16.44
CA LYS A 21 -9.97 -24.16 16.83
C LYS A 21 -9.08 -24.21 15.60
N THR A 22 -8.36 -23.14 15.36
CA THR A 22 -7.38 -23.03 14.27
C THR A 22 -6.00 -22.80 14.87
N GLN A 23 -4.99 -23.55 14.43
CA GLN A 23 -3.61 -23.40 14.88
C GLN A 23 -2.67 -23.33 13.68
N TYR A 24 -1.78 -22.34 13.69
CA TYR A 24 -0.69 -22.22 12.73
C TYR A 24 0.66 -22.36 13.44
N LYS A 25 1.47 -23.33 13.01
CA LYS A 25 2.83 -23.55 13.50
C LYS A 25 3.82 -23.18 12.41
N LYS A 26 4.52 -22.05 12.56
CA LYS A 26 5.52 -21.55 11.61
C LYS A 26 6.56 -22.63 11.24
N ASN A 27 6.94 -22.66 9.96
CA ASN A 27 8.05 -23.47 9.50
C ASN A 27 9.40 -22.79 9.83
N LYS A 28 10.42 -23.59 10.14
CA LYS A 28 11.80 -23.10 10.32
C LYS A 28 12.54 -23.03 8.99
N ASP A 29 12.11 -23.79 7.99
CA ASP A 29 12.72 -23.84 6.67
C ASP A 29 12.42 -22.56 5.89
N LYS A 30 13.36 -22.17 5.02
CA LYS A 30 13.28 -20.97 4.18
C LYS A 30 13.63 -21.33 2.74
N HIS A 31 12.86 -20.79 1.80
CA HIS A 31 13.15 -20.82 0.39
C HIS A 31 14.03 -19.63 0.03
N SER A 32 15.06 -19.89 -0.77
CA SER A 32 16.02 -18.89 -1.22
C SER A 32 15.73 -18.54 -2.67
N ILE A 33 15.33 -17.29 -2.92
CA ILE A 33 15.08 -16.78 -4.28
C ILE A 33 16.26 -15.91 -4.69
N PRO A 34 17.04 -16.29 -5.72
CA PRO A 34 18.15 -15.48 -6.19
C PRO A 34 17.66 -14.19 -6.86
N ILE A 35 18.31 -13.07 -6.54
CA ILE A 35 18.12 -11.77 -7.18
C ILE A 35 19.19 -11.65 -8.27
N PRO A 36 18.80 -11.58 -9.57
CA PRO A 36 19.75 -11.49 -10.68
C PRO A 36 20.28 -10.05 -10.85
N LEU A 37 21.03 -9.58 -9.86
CA LEU A 37 21.61 -8.23 -9.83
C LEU A 37 22.61 -7.99 -10.97
N ASP A 38 23.28 -9.04 -11.41
CA ASP A 38 24.20 -9.05 -12.55
C ASP A 38 23.49 -8.75 -13.88
N VAL A 39 22.38 -9.44 -14.15
CA VAL A 39 21.55 -9.20 -15.34
C VAL A 39 20.97 -7.79 -15.32
N PHE A 40 20.49 -7.35 -14.15
CA PHE A 40 19.98 -5.99 -13.97
C PHE A 40 21.05 -4.92 -14.23
N TYR A 41 22.28 -5.14 -13.75
CA TYR A 41 23.39 -4.20 -13.98
C TYR A 41 23.74 -4.06 -15.46
N VAL A 42 23.87 -5.18 -16.19
CA VAL A 42 24.14 -5.18 -17.64
C VAL A 42 23.04 -4.44 -18.39
N PHE A 43 21.77 -4.68 -18.03
CA PHE A 43 20.64 -3.97 -18.60
C PHE A 43 20.73 -2.45 -18.36
N MET A 44 20.99 -2.01 -17.14
CA MET A 44 21.09 -0.58 -16.82
C MET A 44 22.26 0.08 -17.56
N ASN A 45 23.43 -0.57 -17.59
CA ASN A 45 24.60 -0.05 -18.29
C ASN A 45 24.37 0.05 -19.81
N HIS A 46 23.65 -0.90 -20.42
CA HIS A 46 23.32 -0.83 -21.84
C HIS A 46 22.38 0.36 -22.17
N ASN A 47 21.43 0.66 -21.28
CA ASN A 47 20.38 1.64 -21.53
C ASN A 47 20.70 3.07 -21.04
N ILE A 48 21.77 3.26 -20.26
CA ILE A 48 22.06 4.53 -19.59
C ILE A 48 22.22 5.70 -20.57
N ASN A 49 22.90 5.49 -21.69
CA ASN A 49 23.10 6.54 -22.69
C ASN A 49 21.78 6.99 -23.32
N SER A 50 20.85 6.06 -23.52
CA SER A 50 19.50 6.36 -24.00
C SER A 50 18.72 7.19 -22.98
N PHE A 51 18.82 6.82 -21.70
CA PHE A 51 18.20 7.56 -20.60
C PHE A 51 18.76 9.00 -20.49
N ILE A 52 20.07 9.16 -20.48
CA ILE A 52 20.73 10.48 -20.41
C ILE A 52 20.28 11.36 -21.58
N ARG A 53 20.20 10.81 -22.80
CA ARG A 53 19.72 11.57 -23.97
C ARG A 53 18.27 12.06 -23.81
N GLN A 54 17.38 11.23 -23.28
CA GLN A 54 15.99 11.63 -23.03
C GLN A 54 15.89 12.68 -21.93
N PHE A 55 16.69 12.52 -20.87
CA PHE A 55 16.77 13.50 -19.78
C PHE A 55 17.24 14.86 -20.27
N GLU A 56 18.34 14.93 -21.04
CA GLU A 56 18.85 16.18 -21.62
C GLU A 56 17.84 16.83 -22.56
N LYS A 57 17.10 16.03 -23.35
CA LYS A 57 16.01 16.55 -24.18
C LYS A 57 14.92 17.20 -23.34
N GLY A 58 14.49 16.55 -22.26
CA GLY A 58 13.49 17.10 -21.33
C GLY A 58 13.99 18.37 -20.64
N ARG A 59 15.24 18.38 -20.19
CA ARG A 59 15.90 19.55 -19.59
C ARG A 59 15.94 20.73 -20.56
N HIS A 60 16.35 20.50 -21.81
CA HIS A 60 16.41 21.55 -22.82
C HIS A 60 15.03 22.18 -23.06
N GLN A 61 13.97 21.36 -23.19
CA GLN A 61 12.60 21.85 -23.33
C GLN A 61 12.11 22.63 -22.11
N ALA A 62 12.43 22.17 -20.90
CA ALA A 62 12.10 22.87 -19.66
C ALA A 62 12.81 24.23 -19.57
N LEU A 63 14.11 24.28 -19.91
CA LEU A 63 14.90 25.52 -19.94
C LEU A 63 14.30 26.53 -20.93
N VAL A 64 14.05 26.11 -22.18
CA VAL A 64 13.43 26.98 -23.18
C VAL A 64 12.07 27.51 -22.72
N SER A 65 11.22 26.65 -22.15
CA SER A 65 9.89 27.06 -21.65
C SER A 65 10.00 28.06 -20.51
N PHE A 66 10.90 27.81 -19.56
CA PHE A 66 11.14 28.70 -18.42
C PHE A 66 11.69 30.06 -18.86
N THR A 67 12.69 30.07 -19.76
CA THR A 67 13.26 31.30 -20.30
C THR A 67 12.22 32.12 -21.06
N ASN A 68 11.38 31.49 -21.87
CA ASN A 68 10.30 32.18 -22.59
C ASN A 68 9.29 32.81 -21.63
N ALA A 69 8.82 32.05 -20.62
CA ALA A 69 7.88 32.54 -19.62
C ALA A 69 8.46 33.72 -18.81
N TYR A 70 9.72 33.63 -18.40
CA TYR A 70 10.41 34.72 -17.71
C TYR A 70 10.54 35.96 -18.60
N ASN A 71 10.98 35.81 -19.85
CA ASN A 71 11.13 36.94 -20.78
C ASN A 71 9.78 37.62 -21.04
N GLU A 72 8.70 36.85 -21.21
CA GLU A 72 7.35 37.39 -21.36
C GLU A 72 6.90 38.15 -20.10
N ALA A 73 7.12 37.57 -18.91
CA ALA A 73 6.80 38.23 -17.64
C ALA A 73 7.60 39.53 -17.46
N LYS A 74 8.88 39.52 -17.84
CA LYS A 74 9.74 40.70 -17.80
C LYS A 74 9.25 41.79 -18.73
N LEU A 75 8.91 41.46 -19.98
CA LEU A 75 8.34 42.42 -20.93
C LEU A 75 7.02 43.03 -20.43
N LYS A 76 6.13 42.22 -19.84
CA LYS A 76 4.87 42.72 -19.24
C LYS A 76 5.14 43.61 -18.04
N PHE A 77 6.07 43.24 -17.17
CA PHE A 77 6.47 44.03 -16.00
C PHE A 77 7.07 45.37 -16.40
N ASP A 78 8.00 45.39 -17.36
CA ASP A 78 8.64 46.60 -17.86
C ASP A 78 7.62 47.52 -18.53
N LYS A 79 6.73 46.98 -19.37
CA LYS A 79 5.62 47.76 -19.98
C LYS A 79 4.71 48.37 -18.92
N TYR A 80 4.31 47.59 -17.92
CA TYR A 80 3.46 48.07 -16.83
C TYR A 80 4.13 49.19 -16.02
N LYS A 81 5.43 49.02 -15.69
CA LYS A 81 6.23 50.01 -14.97
C LYS A 81 6.29 51.33 -15.75
N VAL A 82 6.53 51.29 -17.07
CA VAL A 82 6.59 52.48 -17.93
C VAL A 82 5.22 53.16 -18.08
N GLU A 83 4.17 52.40 -18.42
CA GLU A 83 2.82 52.93 -18.66
C GLU A 83 2.23 53.60 -17.40
N LYS A 84 2.38 52.96 -16.23
CA LYS A 84 1.87 53.51 -14.98
C LYS A 84 2.74 54.66 -14.45
N SER A 85 4.05 54.66 -14.68
CA SER A 85 4.92 55.76 -14.27
C SER A 85 4.73 57.02 -15.12
N LEU A 86 4.39 56.91 -16.41
CA LEU A 86 4.17 58.07 -17.28
C LEU A 86 2.87 58.81 -16.93
N ASN A 87 1.86 58.09 -16.44
CA ASN A 87 0.52 58.62 -16.19
C ASN A 87 0.25 58.96 -14.71
N ASN A 88 1.19 58.73 -13.79
CA ASN A 88 0.99 58.99 -12.36
C ASN A 88 2.18 59.73 -11.73
N GLN A 89 1.91 60.78 -10.98
CA GLN A 89 2.88 61.40 -10.06
C GLN A 89 3.02 60.55 -8.77
N PRO A 90 4.19 60.57 -8.10
CA PRO A 90 4.37 59.93 -6.79
C PRO A 90 3.32 60.44 -5.81
N ARG A 91 2.50 59.54 -5.26
CA ARG A 91 1.46 59.91 -4.31
C ARG A 91 2.02 59.86 -2.90
N ILE A 92 1.83 60.95 -2.18
CA ILE A 92 2.27 61.10 -0.79
C ILE A 92 1.02 60.99 0.10
N PHE A 93 0.99 59.98 0.96
CA PHE A 93 -0.05 59.82 1.97
C PHE A 93 0.48 60.29 3.31
N GLN A 94 -0.29 61.15 3.98
CA GLN A 94 -0.03 61.53 5.35
C GLN A 94 -0.89 60.67 6.27
N ILE A 95 -0.25 59.92 7.15
CA ILE A 95 -0.91 59.17 8.21
C ILE A 95 -1.01 60.13 9.40
N PRO A 96 -2.23 60.50 9.84
CA PRO A 96 -2.39 61.41 10.96
C PRO A 96 -1.82 60.77 12.24
N GLY A 97 -1.31 61.62 13.13
CA GLY A 97 -0.85 61.17 14.44
C GLY A 97 -2.00 60.56 15.23
N TYR A 98 -1.69 59.53 16.03
CA TYR A 98 -2.69 58.84 16.85
C TYR A 98 -2.10 58.45 18.20
N THR A 99 -2.97 58.39 19.19
CA THR A 99 -2.60 58.00 20.56
C THR A 99 -3.14 56.61 20.85
N ILE A 100 -2.29 55.68 21.27
CA ILE A 100 -2.72 54.35 21.72
C ILE A 100 -3.03 54.45 23.23
N PRO A 101 -4.32 54.48 23.65
CA PRO A 101 -4.68 54.85 25.02
C PRO A 101 -4.24 53.83 26.07
N LEU A 102 -4.09 52.55 25.68
CA LEU A 102 -3.67 51.49 26.61
C LEU A 102 -2.21 51.62 27.04
N PHE A 103 -1.37 52.26 26.20
CA PHE A 103 0.08 52.40 26.42
C PHE A 103 0.54 53.87 26.45
N ASN A 104 -0.38 54.83 26.35
CA ASN A 104 -0.10 56.27 26.22
C ASN A 104 1.03 56.61 25.23
N ILE A 105 1.07 55.88 24.10
CA ILE A 105 2.03 56.16 23.03
C ILE A 105 1.43 57.24 22.13
N GLU A 106 2.10 58.37 22.04
CA GLU A 106 1.75 59.46 21.12
C GLU A 106 2.58 59.34 19.85
N ALA A 107 1.96 58.83 18.78
CA ALA A 107 2.60 58.72 17.47
C ALA A 107 2.40 60.02 16.68
N SER A 108 3.50 60.67 16.31
CA SER A 108 3.47 61.86 15.43
C SER A 108 3.09 61.48 13.99
N PRO A 109 2.51 62.41 13.20
CA PRO A 109 2.13 62.14 11.82
C PRO A 109 3.29 61.62 10.98
N SER A 110 3.05 60.59 10.17
CA SER A 110 4.06 60.00 9.29
C SER A 110 3.72 60.19 7.83
N THR A 111 4.75 60.19 6.98
CA THR A 111 4.58 60.38 5.54
C THR A 111 4.99 59.10 4.81
N VAL A 112 4.10 58.62 3.95
CA VAL A 112 4.35 57.46 3.09
C VAL A 112 4.32 57.89 1.64
N LYS A 113 5.47 57.77 0.96
CA LYS A 113 5.57 57.97 -0.49
C LYS A 113 5.33 56.63 -1.17
N MET A 114 4.32 56.56 -2.03
CA MET A 114 4.01 55.35 -2.79
C MET A 114 4.78 55.29 -4.11
N LEU A 115 5.08 54.07 -4.56
CA LEU A 115 5.67 53.85 -5.87
C LEU A 115 4.74 54.38 -6.98
N PRO A 116 5.29 55.01 -8.05
CA PRO A 116 4.48 55.58 -9.14
C PRO A 116 3.57 54.56 -9.86
N PHE A 117 3.95 53.28 -9.80
CA PHE A 117 3.29 52.19 -10.54
C PHE A 117 2.48 51.20 -9.68
N GLY A 118 2.26 51.47 -8.38
CA GLY A 118 1.47 50.57 -7.52
C GLY A 118 0.92 51.20 -6.24
N TYR A 119 -0.29 50.80 -5.83
CA TYR A 119 -0.98 51.35 -4.64
C TYR A 119 -0.71 50.60 -3.33
N VAL A 120 0.03 49.49 -3.38
CA VAL A 120 0.17 48.55 -2.26
C VAL A 120 1.60 48.55 -1.68
N ILE A 121 2.59 48.99 -2.46
CA ILE A 121 4.01 48.94 -2.07
C ILE A 121 4.53 50.37 -1.93
N PRO A 122 4.93 50.79 -0.72
CA PRO A 122 5.55 52.10 -0.52
C PRO A 122 6.95 52.14 -1.14
N GLU A 123 7.37 53.31 -1.58
CA GLU A 123 8.74 53.59 -2.02
C GLU A 123 9.59 53.99 -0.80
N GLU A 124 9.02 54.85 0.04
CA GLU A 124 9.68 55.40 1.22
C GLU A 124 8.65 55.64 2.34
N ILE A 125 8.96 55.18 3.55
CA ILE A 125 8.20 55.46 4.76
C ILE A 125 9.07 56.28 5.71
N ASN A 126 8.58 57.47 6.06
CA ASN A 126 9.20 58.35 7.03
C ASN A 126 8.45 58.28 8.34
N THR A 127 9.08 57.67 9.35
CA THR A 127 8.51 57.57 10.70
C THR A 127 9.22 58.56 11.63
N PRO A 128 8.50 59.53 12.23
CA PRO A 128 9.09 60.46 13.19
C PRO A 128 9.47 59.75 14.49
N SER A 129 10.37 60.36 15.26
CA SER A 129 10.75 59.83 16.58
C SER A 129 9.58 59.89 17.55
N PHE A 130 9.45 58.89 18.43
CA PHE A 130 8.47 58.89 19.49
C PHE A 130 9.05 58.28 20.77
N THR A 131 8.46 58.67 21.90
CA THR A 131 8.90 58.24 23.23
C THR A 131 7.78 57.43 23.88
N ILE A 132 8.13 56.29 24.47
CA ILE A 132 7.17 55.46 25.21
C ILE A 132 7.10 56.00 26.64
N TRP A 133 5.99 56.65 27.00
CA TRP A 133 5.80 57.20 28.34
C TRP A 133 5.86 56.10 29.42
N GLY A 134 6.69 56.30 30.45
CA GLY A 134 6.94 55.30 31.51
C GLY A 134 8.17 54.40 31.28
N SER A 135 8.94 54.65 30.21
CA SER A 135 10.23 54.01 29.93
C SER A 135 11.22 55.03 29.38
N ASP A 136 12.53 54.86 29.64
CA ASP A 136 13.60 55.68 29.03
C ASP A 136 13.84 55.31 27.55
N PHE A 137 12.95 54.50 26.97
CA PHE A 137 13.10 53.95 25.63
C PHE A 137 12.63 54.96 24.57
N TYR A 138 13.61 55.58 23.90
CA TYR A 138 13.43 56.51 22.80
C TYR A 138 13.60 55.80 21.46
N VAL A 139 12.59 55.91 20.58
CA VAL A 139 12.69 55.42 19.21
C VAL A 139 13.05 56.60 18.30
N PRO A 140 14.25 56.62 17.70
CA PRO A 140 14.66 57.70 16.80
C PRO A 140 13.85 57.67 15.51
N SER A 141 13.77 58.81 14.82
CA SER A 141 13.15 58.86 13.49
C SER A 141 13.96 58.01 12.52
N TYR A 142 13.28 57.26 11.67
CA TYR A 142 13.93 56.45 10.64
C TYR A 142 13.16 56.52 9.34
N THR A 143 13.91 56.39 8.24
CA THR A 143 13.39 56.36 6.88
C THR A 143 13.61 54.97 6.33
N LEU A 144 12.52 54.25 6.04
CA LEU A 144 12.58 52.97 5.34
C LEU A 144 12.44 53.23 3.85
N VAL A 145 13.54 53.08 3.10
CA VAL A 145 13.54 53.09 1.63
C VAL A 145 13.47 51.65 1.14
N LEU A 146 12.43 51.32 0.37
CA LEU A 146 12.33 50.01 -0.26
C LEU A 146 13.17 50.00 -1.55
N PRO A 147 13.96 48.93 -1.81
CA PRO A 147 14.74 48.83 -3.04
C PRO A 147 13.81 48.80 -4.25
N SER A 148 14.29 49.38 -5.37
CA SER A 148 13.53 49.39 -6.62
C SER A 148 13.22 47.95 -7.06
N LEU A 149 11.94 47.68 -7.33
CA LEU A 149 11.50 46.37 -7.79
C LEU A 149 12.02 46.14 -9.22
N GLU A 150 13.04 45.29 -9.34
CA GLU A 150 13.63 44.88 -10.62
C GLU A 150 13.66 43.35 -10.71
N LEU A 151 13.33 42.82 -11.88
CA LEU A 151 13.42 41.39 -12.13
C LEU A 151 14.90 41.00 -12.33
N PRO A 152 15.44 40.08 -11.51
CA PRO A 152 16.86 39.73 -11.54
C PRO A 152 17.20 39.03 -12.86
N ALA A 153 18.34 39.37 -13.48
CA ALA A 153 18.77 38.74 -14.72
C ALA A 153 18.92 37.22 -14.54
N LEU A 154 18.28 36.42 -15.40
CA LEU A 154 18.43 34.97 -15.39
C LEU A 154 19.78 34.56 -15.99
N PRO A 155 20.72 34.00 -15.22
CA PRO A 155 21.87 33.31 -15.78
C PRO A 155 21.40 31.94 -16.26
N ALA A 156 21.21 31.76 -17.56
CA ALA A 156 20.87 30.45 -18.12
C ALA A 156 22.08 29.49 -17.95
N PRO A 157 21.93 28.34 -17.28
CA PRO A 157 23.01 27.37 -17.18
C PRO A 157 23.25 26.75 -18.55
N THR A 158 24.34 27.16 -19.21
CA THR A 158 24.73 26.72 -20.56
C THR A 158 25.57 25.45 -20.55
N SER A 159 26.01 24.98 -19.37
CA SER A 159 26.83 23.78 -19.27
C SER A 159 26.01 22.50 -19.44
N PRO A 160 26.49 21.51 -20.20
CA PRO A 160 25.96 20.15 -20.16
C PRO A 160 26.18 19.57 -18.75
N LEU A 161 25.18 18.85 -18.24
CA LEU A 161 25.33 18.16 -16.96
C LEU A 161 26.03 16.83 -17.23
N GLU A 162 27.26 16.66 -16.75
CA GLU A 162 27.92 15.35 -16.81
C GLU A 162 27.24 14.40 -15.83
N PHE A 163 26.38 13.53 -16.36
CA PHE A 163 25.71 12.50 -15.57
C PHE A 163 26.49 11.19 -15.68
N SER A 164 27.36 10.93 -14.70
CA SER A 164 27.92 9.59 -14.50
C SER A 164 27.02 8.81 -13.54
N LEU A 165 26.68 7.56 -13.86
CA LEU A 165 26.07 6.68 -12.86
C LEU A 165 26.99 6.58 -11.64
N PRO A 166 26.46 6.68 -10.40
CA PRO A 166 27.25 6.42 -9.23
C PRO A 166 27.79 4.98 -9.32
N GLU A 167 29.07 4.82 -9.01
CA GLU A 167 29.72 3.51 -9.01
C GLU A 167 29.13 2.70 -7.84
N PHE A 168 28.12 1.88 -8.12
CA PHE A 168 27.56 0.97 -7.13
C PHE A 168 28.56 -0.16 -6.88
N LYS A 169 29.32 -0.04 -5.80
CA LYS A 169 29.98 -1.21 -5.24
C LYS A 169 28.88 -2.17 -4.82
N ILE A 170 28.82 -3.34 -5.46
CA ILE A 170 27.97 -4.46 -5.02
C ILE A 170 28.51 -4.90 -3.67
N LEU A 171 28.14 -4.16 -2.62
CA LEU A 171 28.30 -4.58 -1.25
C LEU A 171 27.63 -5.95 -1.15
N SER A 172 28.32 -6.85 -0.46
CA SER A 172 28.00 -8.25 -0.16
C SER A 172 26.68 -8.41 0.62
N THR A 173 25.61 -7.81 0.11
CA THR A 173 24.23 -7.92 0.50
C THR A 173 23.73 -9.29 0.02
N PRO A 174 22.83 -9.97 0.75
CA PRO A 174 22.42 -11.31 0.38
C PRO A 174 21.87 -11.32 -1.04
N ARG A 175 22.49 -12.10 -1.93
CA ARG A 175 22.03 -12.31 -3.32
C ARG A 175 20.67 -12.99 -3.38
N ASN A 176 20.13 -13.41 -2.25
CA ASN A 176 18.92 -14.19 -2.16
C ASN A 176 17.94 -13.58 -1.16
N ILE A 177 16.68 -13.52 -1.55
CA ILE A 177 15.56 -13.24 -0.64
C ILE A 177 15.17 -14.55 0.03
N LEU A 178 15.11 -14.58 1.35
CA LEU A 178 14.68 -15.74 2.12
C LEU A 178 13.18 -15.62 2.45
N ILE A 179 12.36 -16.48 1.84
CA ILE A 179 10.92 -16.56 2.13
C ILE A 179 10.67 -17.79 3.01
N PRO A 180 10.07 -17.65 4.20
CA PRO A 180 9.77 -18.80 5.05
C PRO A 180 8.82 -19.78 4.35
N ALA A 181 9.07 -21.08 4.48
CA ALA A 181 8.15 -22.09 3.99
C ALA A 181 6.82 -22.05 4.78
N LEU A 182 5.73 -22.50 4.15
CA LEU A 182 4.44 -22.61 4.84
C LEU A 182 4.57 -23.54 6.05
N GLY A 183 4.02 -23.12 7.19
CA GLY A 183 3.97 -23.90 8.42
C GLY A 183 2.92 -25.01 8.41
N ASN A 184 2.77 -25.69 9.55
CA ASN A 184 1.67 -26.63 9.74
C ASN A 184 0.40 -25.88 10.10
N ILE A 185 -0.75 -26.33 9.58
CA ILE A 185 -2.07 -25.79 9.88
C ILE A 185 -2.91 -26.92 10.44
N THR A 186 -3.59 -26.69 11.57
CA THR A 186 -4.65 -27.58 12.03
C THR A 186 -5.93 -26.78 12.24
N TYR A 187 -7.05 -27.35 11.86
CA TYR A 187 -8.38 -26.77 11.96
C TYR A 187 -9.33 -27.83 12.48
N ASN A 188 -9.91 -27.58 13.66
CA ASN A 188 -10.90 -28.45 14.27
C ASN A 188 -12.19 -27.66 14.45
N PHE A 189 -13.28 -28.20 13.93
CA PHE A 189 -14.62 -27.68 14.03
C PHE A 189 -15.52 -28.75 14.63
N SER A 190 -16.33 -28.36 15.60
CA SER A 190 -17.36 -29.20 16.21
C SER A 190 -18.62 -28.36 16.36
N PHE A 191 -19.72 -28.85 15.82
CA PHE A 191 -21.04 -28.32 16.04
C PHE A 191 -21.92 -29.44 16.58
N LYS A 192 -22.60 -29.18 17.69
CA LYS A 192 -23.49 -30.16 18.31
C LYS A 192 -24.82 -29.51 18.60
N SER A 193 -25.87 -30.03 17.99
CA SER A 193 -27.25 -29.72 18.34
C SER A 193 -27.94 -31.00 18.82
N SER A 194 -29.22 -30.86 19.17
CA SER A 194 -30.10 -31.98 19.50
C SER A 194 -30.41 -32.90 18.31
N VAL A 195 -30.24 -32.42 17.06
CA VAL A 195 -30.60 -33.17 15.84
C VAL A 195 -29.37 -33.71 15.13
N ILE A 196 -28.26 -32.97 15.16
CA ILE A 196 -27.06 -33.29 14.39
C ILE A 196 -25.80 -32.87 15.15
N THR A 197 -24.80 -33.74 15.13
CA THR A 197 -23.43 -33.43 15.54
C THR A 197 -22.55 -33.50 14.30
N LEU A 198 -21.83 -32.42 14.01
CA LEU A 198 -20.90 -32.31 12.90
C LEU A 198 -19.51 -32.06 13.44
N ASN A 199 -18.56 -32.92 13.07
CA ASN A 199 -17.15 -32.77 13.41
C ASN A 199 -16.34 -32.70 12.12
N THR A 200 -15.44 -31.72 12.02
CA THR A 200 -14.53 -31.57 10.89
C THR A 200 -13.14 -31.27 11.41
N ASN A 201 -12.15 -32.07 11.00
CA ASN A 201 -10.74 -31.87 11.29
C ASN A 201 -9.99 -31.78 9.96
N ALA A 202 -9.19 -30.73 9.79
CA ALA A 202 -8.33 -30.55 8.63
C ALA A 202 -6.91 -30.23 9.11
N GLU A 203 -5.94 -30.97 8.59
CA GLU A 203 -4.54 -30.89 8.98
C GLU A 203 -3.66 -30.80 7.74
N LEU A 204 -2.77 -29.82 7.72
CA LEU A 204 -1.73 -29.65 6.71
C LEU A 204 -0.38 -29.67 7.42
N TYR A 205 0.46 -30.63 7.06
CA TYR A 205 1.84 -30.73 7.51
C TYR A 205 2.76 -30.43 6.34
N ASN A 206 3.62 -29.41 6.48
CA ASN A 206 4.62 -29.08 5.47
C ASN A 206 6.02 -29.23 6.07
N GLN A 207 6.51 -30.47 6.10
CA GLN A 207 7.87 -30.80 6.55
C GLN A 207 8.68 -31.32 5.36
N SER A 208 9.30 -32.50 5.48
CA SER A 208 9.98 -33.17 4.36
C SER A 208 9.02 -33.45 3.20
N ASP A 209 7.86 -33.99 3.53
CA ASP A 209 6.74 -34.22 2.61
C ASP A 209 5.60 -33.26 2.97
N ILE A 210 4.75 -32.93 1.99
CA ILE A 210 3.50 -32.20 2.25
C ILE A 210 2.43 -33.25 2.46
N VAL A 211 1.73 -33.20 3.59
CA VAL A 211 0.63 -34.13 3.89
C VAL A 211 -0.60 -33.31 4.29
N VAL A 212 -1.71 -33.61 3.64
CA VAL A 212 -3.03 -33.08 3.92
C VAL A 212 -3.88 -34.22 4.45
N HIS A 213 -4.46 -34.06 5.63
CA HIS A 213 -5.48 -34.94 6.17
C HIS A 213 -6.75 -34.15 6.41
N PHE A 214 -7.89 -34.74 6.06
CA PHE A 214 -9.21 -34.16 6.24
C PHE A 214 -10.17 -35.25 6.71
N LEU A 215 -10.90 -35.00 7.77
CA LEU A 215 -11.92 -35.88 8.30
C LEU A 215 -13.14 -35.04 8.63
N SER A 216 -14.27 -35.35 8.00
CA SER A 216 -15.56 -34.78 8.34
C SER A 216 -16.56 -35.88 8.63
N SER A 217 -17.32 -35.75 9.70
CA SER A 217 -18.28 -36.76 10.11
C SER A 217 -19.51 -36.12 10.72
N SER A 218 -20.65 -36.72 10.47
CA SER A 218 -21.95 -36.32 11.00
C SER A 218 -22.63 -37.49 11.70
N SER A 219 -23.18 -37.25 12.88
CA SER A 219 -24.18 -38.11 13.49
C SER A 219 -25.50 -37.36 13.63
N SER A 220 -26.61 -38.00 13.31
CA SER A 220 -27.93 -37.37 13.32
C SER A 220 -29.03 -38.39 13.61
N VAL A 221 -30.16 -37.91 14.11
CA VAL A 221 -31.40 -38.70 14.24
C VAL A 221 -31.97 -39.14 12.88
N MET A 222 -31.53 -38.52 11.78
CA MET A 222 -31.90 -38.90 10.42
C MET A 222 -30.73 -39.67 9.79
N ASP A 223 -30.93 -40.95 9.47
CA ASP A 223 -29.86 -41.81 8.95
C ASP A 223 -29.26 -41.27 7.64
N ALA A 224 -30.08 -40.62 6.81
CA ALA A 224 -29.63 -39.95 5.59
C ALA A 224 -28.56 -38.86 5.82
N LEU A 225 -28.52 -38.27 7.02
CA LEU A 225 -27.57 -37.22 7.38
C LEU A 225 -26.33 -37.76 8.12
N GLN A 226 -26.28 -39.06 8.44
CA GLN A 226 -25.11 -39.68 9.04
C GLN A 226 -24.06 -39.95 7.97
N TYR A 227 -22.84 -39.45 8.15
CA TYR A 227 -21.76 -39.74 7.21
C TYR A 227 -20.38 -39.70 7.87
N LYS A 228 -19.42 -40.35 7.21
CA LYS A 228 -17.99 -40.18 7.47
C LYS A 228 -17.27 -39.98 6.13
N LEU A 229 -16.62 -38.83 5.98
CA LEU A 229 -15.82 -38.44 4.84
C LEU A 229 -14.37 -38.28 5.31
N GLU A 230 -13.46 -39.10 4.80
CA GLU A 230 -12.05 -39.09 5.16
C GLU A 230 -11.20 -38.96 3.90
N GLY A 231 -10.29 -37.99 3.89
CA GLY A 231 -9.42 -37.68 2.77
C GLY A 231 -7.99 -37.49 3.24
N THR A 232 -7.04 -38.04 2.51
CA THR A 232 -5.60 -37.86 2.71
C THR A 232 -4.95 -37.60 1.37
N SER A 233 -4.05 -36.62 1.30
CA SER A 233 -3.18 -36.42 0.15
C SER A 233 -1.75 -36.17 0.61
N SER A 234 -0.78 -36.77 -0.04
CA SER A 234 0.64 -36.63 0.31
C SER A 234 1.49 -36.40 -0.93
N LEU A 235 2.41 -35.44 -0.84
CA LEU A 235 3.41 -35.12 -1.85
C LEU A 235 4.81 -35.36 -1.28
N THR A 236 5.42 -36.46 -1.69
CA THR A 236 6.79 -36.83 -1.33
C THR A 236 7.79 -36.21 -2.30
N ARG A 237 8.89 -35.66 -1.76
CA ARG A 237 9.90 -34.89 -2.54
C ARG A 237 11.32 -35.48 -2.53
N LYS A 238 11.65 -36.38 -1.58
CA LYS A 238 13.04 -36.80 -1.32
C LYS A 238 13.66 -37.77 -2.34
N ARG A 239 12.87 -38.53 -3.10
CA ARG A 239 13.37 -39.60 -4.01
C ARG A 239 12.73 -39.55 -5.41
N GLY A 240 12.28 -38.37 -5.81
CA GLY A 240 11.33 -38.18 -6.91
C GLY A 240 10.08 -37.47 -6.40
N LEU A 241 9.18 -37.12 -7.32
CA LEU A 241 7.89 -36.51 -7.00
C LEU A 241 6.84 -37.61 -6.95
N LYS A 242 6.27 -37.89 -5.79
CA LYS A 242 5.15 -38.83 -5.66
C LYS A 242 3.96 -38.14 -5.02
N LEU A 243 2.84 -38.08 -5.73
CA LEU A 243 1.57 -37.61 -5.25
C LEU A 243 0.66 -38.81 -5.01
N ALA A 244 0.19 -39.01 -3.78
CA ALA A 244 -0.76 -40.06 -3.44
C ALA A 244 -1.99 -39.46 -2.74
N THR A 245 -3.18 -39.81 -3.20
CA THR A 245 -4.46 -39.32 -2.67
C THR A 245 -5.36 -40.50 -2.36
N ALA A 246 -5.98 -40.48 -1.19
CA ALA A 246 -6.99 -41.42 -0.74
C ALA A 246 -8.20 -40.64 -0.24
N LEU A 247 -9.40 -40.99 -0.69
CA LEU A 247 -10.67 -40.39 -0.27
C LEU A 247 -11.66 -41.51 -0.01
N SER A 248 -12.46 -41.40 1.04
CA SER A 248 -13.52 -42.35 1.36
C SER A 248 -14.74 -41.63 1.90
N LEU A 249 -15.92 -42.03 1.40
CA LEU A 249 -17.21 -41.59 1.88
C LEU A 249 -17.98 -42.81 2.34
N ASN A 250 -18.51 -42.73 3.56
CA ASN A 250 -19.40 -43.74 4.11
C ASN A 250 -20.70 -43.05 4.55
N ASN A 251 -21.81 -43.47 3.95
CA ASN A 251 -23.18 -43.13 4.33
C ASN A 251 -24.07 -44.33 3.93
N GLU A 252 -25.24 -44.45 4.55
CA GLU A 252 -26.16 -45.57 4.33
C GLU A 252 -26.59 -45.72 2.85
N PHE A 253 -26.85 -44.59 2.19
CA PHE A 253 -27.41 -44.55 0.83
C PHE A 253 -26.33 -44.44 -0.24
N VAL A 254 -25.23 -43.76 0.07
CA VAL A 254 -24.13 -43.53 -0.87
C VAL A 254 -22.80 -43.70 -0.16
N GLY A 255 -21.90 -44.45 -0.77
CA GLY A 255 -20.54 -44.60 -0.29
C GLY A 255 -19.57 -44.75 -1.45
N GLY A 256 -18.29 -44.73 -1.13
CA GLY A 256 -17.26 -44.93 -2.13
C GLY A 256 -15.87 -44.66 -1.59
N SER A 257 -14.88 -45.04 -2.39
CA SER A 257 -13.49 -44.71 -2.13
C SER A 257 -12.78 -44.36 -3.43
N HIS A 258 -11.77 -43.52 -3.33
CA HIS A 258 -10.93 -43.13 -4.44
C HIS A 258 -9.48 -43.13 -3.97
N ASN A 259 -8.65 -43.95 -4.60
CA ASN A 259 -7.22 -44.00 -4.36
C ASN A 259 -6.50 -43.68 -5.66
N SER A 260 -5.58 -42.74 -5.63
CA SER A 260 -4.73 -42.40 -6.76
C SER A 260 -3.28 -42.23 -6.33
N THR A 261 -2.36 -42.56 -7.22
CA THR A 261 -0.93 -42.35 -7.04
C THR A 261 -0.31 -41.97 -8.37
N ILE A 262 0.49 -40.92 -8.38
CA ILE A 262 1.33 -40.51 -9.51
C ILE A 262 2.75 -40.43 -8.96
N SER A 263 3.69 -41.13 -9.60
CA SER A 263 5.09 -41.18 -9.20
C SER A 263 5.96 -40.83 -10.39
N LEU A 264 6.77 -39.78 -10.24
CA LEU A 264 7.77 -39.34 -11.20
C LEU A 264 9.15 -39.52 -10.58
N THR A 265 9.90 -40.46 -11.16
CA THR A 265 11.30 -40.71 -10.81
C THR A 265 12.19 -40.33 -12.01
N LYS A 266 13.51 -40.32 -11.81
CA LYS A 266 14.46 -39.99 -12.88
C LYS A 266 14.36 -40.93 -14.10
N LYS A 267 13.91 -42.17 -13.89
CA LYS A 267 13.89 -43.22 -14.92
C LYS A 267 12.48 -43.55 -15.41
N ASN A 268 11.48 -43.47 -14.53
CA ASN A 268 10.12 -43.94 -14.80
C ASN A 268 9.08 -42.93 -14.35
N MET A 269 7.93 -42.95 -15.03
CA MET A 269 6.70 -42.29 -14.63
C MET A 269 5.60 -43.34 -14.50
N GLU A 270 4.93 -43.39 -13.35
CA GLU A 270 3.89 -44.37 -13.05
C GLU A 270 2.65 -43.66 -12.50
N ALA A 271 1.47 -44.12 -12.89
CA ALA A 271 0.20 -43.62 -12.39
C ALA A 271 -0.77 -44.78 -12.14
N SER A 272 -1.48 -44.74 -11.02
CA SER A 272 -2.54 -45.68 -10.68
C SER A 272 -3.74 -44.93 -10.10
N VAL A 273 -4.94 -45.39 -10.45
CA VAL A 273 -6.20 -44.82 -9.97
C VAL A 273 -7.21 -45.95 -9.79
N THR A 274 -7.85 -45.98 -8.64
CA THR A 274 -8.94 -46.90 -8.31
C THR A 274 -10.07 -46.09 -7.68
N THR A 275 -11.26 -46.14 -8.28
CA THR A 275 -12.46 -45.49 -7.76
C THR A 275 -13.54 -46.55 -7.58
N ILE A 276 -14.13 -46.60 -6.39
CA ILE A 276 -15.25 -47.47 -6.05
C ILE A 276 -16.40 -46.56 -5.64
N ALA A 277 -17.57 -46.80 -6.21
CA ALA A 277 -18.81 -46.14 -5.81
C ALA A 277 -19.84 -47.22 -5.42
N LYS A 278 -20.55 -46.97 -4.33
CA LYS A 278 -21.64 -47.81 -3.84
C LYS A 278 -22.86 -46.93 -3.68
N VAL A 279 -23.96 -47.34 -4.30
CA VAL A 279 -25.26 -46.66 -4.16
C VAL A 279 -26.26 -47.71 -3.68
N GLN A 280 -26.99 -47.38 -2.63
CA GLN A 280 -28.06 -48.20 -2.09
C GLN A 280 -29.37 -47.45 -2.29
N ILE A 281 -30.20 -47.98 -3.19
CA ILE A 281 -31.53 -47.46 -3.46
C ILE A 281 -32.51 -48.33 -2.68
N SER A 282 -33.14 -47.76 -1.65
CA SER A 282 -34.25 -48.43 -0.98
C SER A 282 -35.47 -48.40 -1.91
N THR A 283 -35.99 -49.57 -2.28
CA THR A 283 -37.28 -49.68 -2.97
C THR A 283 -38.37 -49.08 -2.09
N LEU A 284 -38.92 -47.94 -2.51
CA LEU A 284 -40.13 -47.36 -1.94
C LEU A 284 -41.29 -48.32 -2.20
N ASN A 285 -41.61 -49.17 -1.22
CA ASN A 285 -42.90 -49.85 -1.21
C ASN A 285 -43.97 -48.82 -0.83
N MET A 286 -44.69 -48.33 -1.83
CA MET A 286 -45.97 -47.67 -1.64
C MET A 286 -47.04 -48.76 -1.53
N ASN A 287 -47.50 -49.03 -0.31
CA ASN A 287 -48.77 -49.70 -0.04
C ASN A 287 -49.82 -48.66 0.33
#